data_AF-X1H1B6-F1
#
_entry.id   AF-X1H1B6-F1
#
_cell.length_a   1.000
_cell.length_b   1.000
_cell.length_c   1.000
_cell.angle_alpha   90.00
_cell.angle_beta   90.00
_cell.angle_gamma   90.00
#
_symmetry.space_group_name_H-M   'P 1'
#
loop_
_entity.id
_entity.type
_entity.pdbx_description
1 polymer ?
#
loop_
_entity_poly.entity_id
_entity_poly.type
_entity_poly.pdbx_seq_one_letter_code
_entity_poly.pdbx_strand_id
1 'polypeptide(L)'
;FGSEVTRLVDGVTKLSKLTSRAEGEQRKSKVQAENLRKMLVATAKDLRVVFVKLADRLHNMRTLGALPPRKRQAIAQETLEIYAPLAHRLGMWNVKWQLEDLAFRYLEPQQYRRLSRLVAKKRLQREGFINEVSQTMRQELSQAGIEAKVFGRPKHIYGIYQKMGRYAAQGKDFGDIHDLFALRVLVDSAPDML
;
A
#
# COMPACT_ATOMS: atom_id res chain seq x y z
N PHE A 1 25.02 -19.14 -10.61
CA PHE A 1 24.21 -17.93 -10.89
C PHE A 1 24.94 -17.07 -11.91
N GLY A 2 24.27 -16.58 -12.96
CA GLY A 2 24.90 -15.87 -14.09
C GLY A 2 25.15 -14.37 -13.86
N SER A 3 25.77 -13.70 -14.84
CA SER A 3 26.19 -12.28 -14.78
C SER A 3 25.04 -11.28 -14.58
N GLU A 4 23.83 -11.66 -14.96
CA GLU A 4 22.62 -10.86 -14.74
C GLU A 4 22.20 -10.84 -13.27
N VAL A 5 22.21 -11.99 -12.60
CA VAL A 5 21.87 -12.10 -11.17
C VAL A 5 22.88 -11.33 -10.32
N THR A 6 24.17 -11.42 -10.65
CA THR A 6 25.24 -10.66 -9.97
C THR A 6 25.00 -9.16 -10.05
N ARG A 7 24.62 -8.64 -11.23
CA ARG A 7 24.29 -7.21 -11.42
C ARG A 7 23.08 -6.77 -10.58
N LEU A 8 22.06 -7.62 -10.47
CA LEU A 8 20.88 -7.35 -9.64
C LEU A 8 21.24 -7.29 -8.15
N VAL A 9 21.98 -8.29 -7.66
CA VAL A 9 22.42 -8.35 -6.25
C VAL A 9 23.30 -7.14 -5.90
N ASP A 10 24.27 -6.80 -6.76
CA ASP A 10 25.12 -5.61 -6.58
C ASP A 10 24.30 -4.32 -6.54
N GLY A 11 23.27 -4.22 -7.39
CA GLY A 11 22.33 -3.09 -7.40
C GLY A 11 21.59 -2.94 -6.08
N VAL A 12 21.07 -4.04 -5.53
CA VAL A 12 20.33 -4.07 -4.25
C VAL A 12 21.24 -3.69 -3.07
N THR A 13 22.47 -4.22 -3.03
CA THR A 13 23.43 -3.93 -1.96
C THR A 13 23.89 -2.48 -1.98
N LYS A 14 24.18 -1.93 -3.16
CA LYS A 14 24.56 -0.51 -3.30
C LYS A 14 23.45 0.43 -2.86
N LEU A 15 22.21 0.14 -3.25
CA LEU A 15 21.04 0.91 -2.80
C LEU A 15 20.87 0.89 -1.28
N SER A 16 21.02 -0.28 -0.67
CA SER A 16 20.86 -0.43 0.78
C SER A 16 21.89 0.39 1.57
N LYS A 17 23.15 0.46 1.10
CA LYS A 17 24.20 1.29 1.70
C LYS A 17 23.96 2.80 1.54
N LEU A 18 23.29 3.20 0.46
CA LEU A 18 22.94 4.61 0.22
C LEU A 18 21.77 5.05 1.10
N THR A 19 20.77 4.19 1.30
CA THR A 19 19.64 4.48 2.20
C THR A 19 20.05 4.46 3.67
N SER A 20 21.01 3.62 4.08
CA SER A 20 21.44 3.53 5.49
C SER A 20 22.31 4.71 5.96
N ARG A 21 23.05 5.36 5.06
CA ARG A 21 23.86 6.56 5.38
C ARG A 21 23.03 7.81 5.69
N ALA A 22 21.70 7.73 5.54
CA ALA A 22 20.75 8.80 5.81
C ALA A 22 20.21 8.82 7.26
N GLU A 23 20.62 7.88 8.10
CA GLU A 23 20.16 7.75 9.50
C GLU A 23 20.79 8.77 10.48
N GLY A 24 21.38 9.86 9.97
CA GLY A 24 21.85 10.98 10.77
C GLY A 24 20.74 12.00 11.02
N GLU A 25 20.42 12.25 12.29
CA GLU A 25 19.44 13.27 12.72
C GLU A 25 19.79 14.65 12.13
N GLN A 26 18.77 15.36 11.61
CA GLN A 26 18.70 16.81 11.30
C GLN A 26 18.52 17.30 9.85
N ARG A 27 18.30 16.48 8.81
CA ARG A 27 17.94 17.03 7.46
C ARG A 27 16.86 16.26 6.71
N LYS A 28 15.67 16.11 7.31
CA LYS A 28 14.59 15.23 6.80
C LYS A 28 14.18 15.49 5.33
N SER A 29 13.91 16.73 4.89
CA SER A 29 13.39 16.95 3.52
C SER A 29 14.45 16.83 2.41
N LYS A 30 15.65 17.39 2.60
CA LYS A 30 16.74 17.31 1.61
C LYS A 30 17.28 15.90 1.47
N VAL A 31 17.42 15.16 2.59
CA VAL A 31 17.90 13.77 2.58
C VAL A 31 16.87 12.84 1.95
N GLN A 32 15.56 13.04 2.17
CA GLN A 32 14.50 12.29 1.48
C GLN A 32 14.51 12.53 -0.03
N ALA A 33 14.64 13.79 -0.48
CA ALA A 33 14.72 14.12 -1.90
C ALA A 33 15.98 13.53 -2.55
N GLU A 34 17.12 13.53 -1.85
CA GLU A 34 18.33 12.86 -2.30
C GLU A 34 18.20 11.33 -2.33
N ASN A 35 17.57 10.72 -1.33
CA ASN A 35 17.36 9.27 -1.30
C ASN A 35 16.44 8.83 -2.42
N LEU A 36 15.37 9.59 -2.69
CA LEU A 36 14.51 9.38 -3.84
C LEU A 36 15.29 9.54 -5.14
N ARG A 37 16.11 10.59 -5.28
CA ARG A 37 16.95 10.82 -6.48
C ARG A 37 17.97 9.70 -6.68
N LYS A 38 18.64 9.25 -5.62
CA LYS A 38 19.61 8.14 -5.63
C LYS A 38 18.94 6.82 -5.96
N MET A 39 17.73 6.59 -5.44
CA MET A 39 16.91 5.44 -5.80
C MET A 39 16.55 5.49 -7.28
N LEU A 40 16.01 6.60 -7.78
CA LEU A 40 15.67 6.81 -9.19
C LEU A 40 16.87 6.60 -10.14
N VAL A 41 18.07 7.04 -9.76
CA VAL A 41 19.31 6.82 -10.53
C VAL A 41 19.70 5.33 -10.58
N ALA A 42 19.46 4.58 -9.52
CA ALA A 42 19.66 3.12 -9.55
C ALA A 42 18.58 2.40 -10.35
N THR A 43 17.33 2.86 -10.26
CA THR A 43 16.19 2.38 -11.05
C THR A 43 16.39 2.60 -12.55
N ALA A 44 17.09 3.67 -12.93
CA ALA A 44 17.35 4.02 -14.32
C ALA A 44 18.20 2.99 -15.09
N LYS A 45 18.86 2.05 -14.38
CA LYS A 45 19.66 0.98 -15.02
C LYS A 45 18.92 -0.35 -15.10
N ASP A 46 18.09 -0.70 -14.11
CA ASP A 46 17.27 -1.91 -14.12
C ASP A 46 16.13 -1.82 -13.09
N LEU A 47 14.88 -1.82 -13.57
CA LEU A 47 13.66 -1.77 -12.74
C LEU A 47 13.53 -2.97 -11.77
N ARG A 48 14.12 -4.12 -12.10
CA ARG A 48 14.03 -5.34 -11.28
C ARG A 48 14.71 -5.16 -9.92
N VAL A 49 15.73 -4.31 -9.84
CA VAL A 49 16.39 -3.97 -8.58
C VAL A 49 15.39 -3.33 -7.60
N VAL A 50 14.48 -2.48 -8.11
CA VAL A 50 13.46 -1.85 -7.28
C VAL A 50 12.39 -2.85 -6.84
N PHE A 51 12.00 -3.78 -7.71
CA PHE A 51 11.05 -4.83 -7.34
C PHE A 51 11.60 -5.71 -6.20
N VAL A 52 12.87 -6.13 -6.30
CA VAL A 52 13.53 -6.89 -5.25
C VAL A 52 13.58 -6.07 -3.95
N LYS A 53 13.87 -4.76 -4.04
CA LYS A 53 13.94 -3.92 -2.83
C LYS A 53 12.58 -3.69 -2.18
N LEU A 54 11.51 -3.55 -2.97
CA LEU A 54 10.15 -3.45 -2.45
C LEU A 54 9.70 -4.75 -1.78
N ALA A 55 10.06 -5.90 -2.36
CA ALA A 55 9.79 -7.21 -1.76
C ALA A 55 10.55 -7.39 -0.43
N ASP A 56 11.84 -7.06 -0.40
CA ASP A 56 12.68 -7.04 0.82
C ASP A 56 12.06 -6.12 1.88
N ARG A 57 11.71 -4.88 1.52
CA ARG A 57 11.09 -3.93 2.45
C ARG A 57 9.76 -4.46 3.00
N LEU A 58 8.91 -5.05 2.16
CA LEU A 58 7.64 -5.64 2.59
C LEU A 58 7.86 -6.80 3.57
N HIS A 59 8.84 -7.66 3.31
CA HIS A 59 9.22 -8.72 4.24
C HIS A 59 9.69 -8.14 5.57
N ASN A 60 10.59 -7.15 5.55
CA ASN A 60 11.10 -6.49 6.75
C ASN A 60 9.98 -5.83 7.57
N MET A 61 9.00 -5.22 6.92
CA MET A 61 7.84 -4.63 7.61
C MET A 61 6.95 -5.69 8.28
N ARG A 62 6.88 -6.91 7.75
CA ARG A 62 6.14 -8.04 8.36
C ARG A 62 6.86 -8.58 9.60
N THR A 63 8.18 -8.53 9.64
CA THR A 63 9.02 -9.06 10.75
C THR A 63 9.56 -7.98 11.69
N LEU A 64 9.14 -6.72 11.51
CA LEU A 64 9.67 -5.55 12.21
C LEU A 64 9.54 -5.60 13.76
N GLY A 65 8.66 -6.46 14.28
CA GLY A 65 8.42 -6.64 15.70
C GLY A 65 9.64 -7.06 16.52
N ALA A 66 10.67 -7.65 15.91
CA ALA A 66 11.89 -8.08 16.61
C ALA A 66 12.84 -6.91 16.99
N LEU A 67 12.70 -5.74 16.35
CA LEU A 67 13.62 -4.62 16.56
C LEU A 67 13.23 -3.74 17.77
N PRO A 68 14.11 -2.87 18.30
CA PRO A 68 13.75 -1.88 19.31
C PRO A 68 12.75 -0.83 18.78
N PRO A 69 11.88 -0.23 19.63
CA PRO A 69 10.82 0.70 19.20
C PRO A 69 11.29 1.85 18.32
N ARG A 70 12.42 2.49 18.65
CA ARG A 70 13.00 3.59 17.85
C ARG A 70 13.29 3.14 16.41
N LYS A 71 13.91 1.97 16.23
CA LYS A 71 14.18 1.42 14.89
C LYS A 71 12.90 1.07 14.14
N ARG A 72 11.88 0.52 14.83
CA ARG A 72 10.57 0.25 14.21
C ARG A 72 9.93 1.52 13.66
N GLN A 73 9.93 2.60 14.43
CA GLN A 73 9.36 3.88 14.01
C GLN A 73 10.12 4.48 12.84
N ALA A 74 11.46 4.48 12.87
CA ALA A 74 12.27 4.99 11.76
C ALA A 74 12.02 4.24 10.45
N ILE A 75 12.02 2.90 10.50
CA ILE A 75 11.77 2.03 9.34
C ILE A 75 10.34 2.20 8.82
N ALA A 76 9.35 2.32 9.72
CA ALA A 76 7.96 2.56 9.34
C ALA A 76 7.78 3.94 8.68
N GLN A 77 8.45 4.98 9.20
CA GLN A 77 8.43 6.31 8.61
C GLN A 77 9.02 6.32 7.20
N GLU A 78 10.21 5.73 7.03
CA GLU A 78 10.86 5.59 5.72
C GLU A 78 9.97 4.81 4.73
N THR A 79 9.26 3.79 5.23
CA THR A 79 8.32 3.00 4.43
C THR A 79 7.17 3.83 3.88
N LEU A 80 6.55 4.68 4.70
CA LEU A 80 5.48 5.58 4.24
C LEU A 80 5.98 6.68 3.31
N GLU A 81 7.15 7.25 3.59
CA GLU A 81 7.65 8.42 2.85
C GLU A 81 8.28 8.05 1.51
N ILE A 82 8.89 6.85 1.42
CA ILE A 82 9.71 6.47 0.26
C ILE A 82 9.10 5.27 -0.46
N TYR A 83 8.94 4.14 0.23
CA TYR A 83 8.63 2.87 -0.44
C TYR A 83 7.17 2.75 -0.87
N ALA A 84 6.22 3.25 -0.08
CA ALA A 84 4.81 3.26 -0.47
C ALA A 84 4.55 4.17 -1.71
N PRO A 85 5.06 5.41 -1.77
CA PRO A 85 4.98 6.24 -2.97
C PRO A 85 5.69 5.64 -4.18
N LEU A 86 6.81 4.92 -3.97
CA LEU A 86 7.50 4.22 -5.05
C LEU A 86 6.65 3.07 -5.61
N ALA A 87 6.09 2.23 -4.75
CA ALA A 87 5.17 1.17 -5.15
C ALA A 87 3.95 1.73 -5.90
N HIS A 88 3.43 2.88 -5.46
CA HIS A 88 2.37 3.59 -6.17
C HIS A 88 2.77 3.98 -7.60
N ARG A 89 3.95 4.60 -7.77
CA ARG A 89 4.45 5.02 -9.10
C ARG A 89 4.67 3.84 -10.06
N LEU A 90 4.97 2.66 -9.53
CA LEU A 90 5.14 1.43 -10.31
C LEU A 90 3.84 0.64 -10.53
N GLY A 91 2.68 1.20 -10.15
CA GLY A 91 1.39 0.51 -10.26
C GLY A 91 1.21 -0.68 -9.31
N MET A 92 2.13 -0.87 -8.35
CA MET A 92 2.13 -1.98 -7.40
C MET A 92 1.20 -1.71 -6.21
N TRP A 93 -0.08 -1.50 -6.47
CA TRP A 93 -1.08 -1.12 -5.47
C TRP A 93 -1.18 -2.10 -4.29
N ASN A 94 -1.09 -3.39 -4.55
CA ASN A 94 -1.11 -4.42 -3.50
C ASN A 94 0.08 -4.30 -2.55
N VAL A 95 1.27 -3.96 -3.05
CA VAL A 95 2.46 -3.77 -2.21
C VAL A 95 2.37 -2.46 -1.46
N LYS A 96 1.99 -1.36 -2.14
CA LYS A 96 1.77 -0.05 -1.53
C LYS A 96 0.91 -0.15 -0.28
N TRP A 97 -0.26 -0.74 -0.41
CA TRP A 97 -1.25 -0.79 0.67
C TRP A 97 -0.83 -1.66 1.84
N GLN A 98 -0.11 -2.76 1.57
CA GLN A 98 0.47 -3.57 2.64
C GLN A 98 1.55 -2.80 3.39
N LEU A 99 2.43 -2.09 2.68
CA LEU A 99 3.46 -1.24 3.29
C LEU A 99 2.83 -0.12 4.13
N GLU A 100 1.78 0.51 3.63
CA GLU A 100 1.02 1.56 4.33
C GLU A 100 0.37 1.05 5.62
N ASP A 101 -0.39 -0.05 5.56
CA ASP A 101 -1.06 -0.62 6.73
C ASP A 101 -0.04 -1.11 7.79
N LEU A 102 1.07 -1.72 7.35
CA LEU A 102 2.13 -2.16 8.24
C LEU A 102 2.84 -0.98 8.90
N ALA A 103 3.17 0.07 8.14
CA ALA A 103 3.81 1.25 8.71
C ALA A 103 2.89 2.01 9.66
N PHE A 104 1.61 2.15 9.30
CA PHE A 104 0.60 2.77 10.16
C PHE A 104 0.45 2.04 11.50
N ARG A 105 0.54 0.71 11.51
CA ARG A 105 0.53 -0.08 12.75
C ARG A 105 1.63 0.30 13.73
N TYR A 106 2.82 0.67 13.25
CA TYR A 106 3.97 1.02 14.09
C TYR A 106 4.04 2.51 14.43
N LEU A 107 3.57 3.38 13.53
CA LEU A 107 3.57 4.83 13.75
C LEU A 107 2.41 5.27 14.65
N GLU A 108 1.22 4.69 14.45
CA GLU A 108 -0.01 5.10 15.13
C GLU A 108 -0.77 3.88 15.71
N PRO A 109 -0.17 3.15 16.66
CA PRO A 109 -0.68 1.84 17.12
C PRO A 109 -2.06 1.91 17.79
N GLN A 110 -2.41 3.03 18.42
CA GLN A 110 -3.73 3.22 19.03
C GLN A 110 -4.82 3.37 17.96
N GLN A 111 -4.58 4.23 16.98
CA GLN A 111 -5.52 4.47 15.88
C GLN A 111 -5.67 3.26 14.98
N TYR A 112 -4.56 2.56 14.68
CA TYR A 112 -4.59 1.29 13.96
C TYR A 112 -5.51 0.27 14.65
N ARG A 113 -5.36 0.07 15.97
CA ARG A 113 -6.20 -0.87 16.73
C ARG A 113 -7.67 -0.45 16.74
N ARG A 114 -7.97 0.84 16.90
CA ARG A 114 -9.33 1.37 16.85
C ARG A 114 -9.99 1.08 15.49
N LEU A 115 -9.32 1.44 14.40
CA LEU A 115 -9.85 1.24 13.04
C LEU A 115 -9.95 -0.24 12.67
N SER A 116 -8.96 -1.05 13.03
CA SER A 116 -8.98 -2.50 12.81
C SER A 116 -10.20 -3.14 13.47
N ARG A 117 -10.52 -2.78 14.72
CA ARG A 117 -11.73 -3.25 15.42
C ARG A 117 -13.03 -2.77 14.75
N LEU A 118 -13.09 -1.52 14.34
CA LEU A 118 -14.26 -0.97 13.64
C LEU A 118 -14.52 -1.70 12.31
N VAL A 119 -13.46 -1.97 11.55
CA VAL A 119 -13.53 -2.73 10.29
C VAL A 119 -13.92 -4.19 10.56
N ALA A 120 -13.37 -4.82 11.59
CA ALA A 120 -13.68 -6.19 11.96
C ALA A 120 -15.14 -6.37 12.41
N LYS A 121 -15.66 -5.46 13.25
CA LYS A 121 -17.05 -5.49 13.74
C LYS A 121 -18.07 -5.47 12.59
N LYS A 122 -17.75 -4.78 11.49
CA LYS A 122 -18.62 -4.63 10.32
C LYS A 122 -18.33 -5.66 9.22
N ARG A 123 -17.44 -6.61 9.46
CA ARG A 123 -16.97 -7.56 8.43
C ARG A 123 -18.09 -8.47 7.92
N LEU A 124 -18.85 -9.09 8.83
CA LEU A 124 -19.94 -10.01 8.47
C LEU A 124 -21.05 -9.30 7.68
N GLN A 125 -21.52 -8.15 8.18
CA GLN A 125 -22.49 -7.30 7.48
C GLN A 125 -21.97 -6.87 6.10
N ARG A 126 -20.67 -6.56 6.01
CA ARG A 126 -20.03 -6.17 4.74
C ARG A 126 -19.93 -7.32 3.74
N GLU A 127 -19.53 -8.51 4.18
CA GLU A 127 -19.39 -9.67 3.30
C GLU A 127 -20.76 -10.07 2.73
N GLY A 128 -21.82 -10.05 3.56
CA GLY A 128 -23.20 -10.29 3.11
C GLY A 128 -23.64 -9.28 2.05
N PHE A 129 -23.55 -7.98 2.36
CA PHE A 129 -23.96 -6.92 1.44
C PHE A 129 -23.14 -6.92 0.14
N ILE A 130 -21.82 -7.12 0.21
CA ILE A 130 -20.98 -7.21 -0.99
C ILE A 130 -21.38 -8.40 -1.85
N ASN A 131 -21.69 -9.55 -1.26
CA ASN A 131 -22.08 -10.74 -2.02
C ASN A 131 -23.41 -10.52 -2.72
N GLU A 132 -24.40 -9.95 -2.03
CA GLU A 132 -25.70 -9.61 -2.60
C GLU A 132 -25.56 -8.66 -3.80
N VAL A 133 -24.89 -7.51 -3.60
CA VAL A 133 -24.69 -6.53 -4.68
C VAL A 133 -23.84 -7.12 -5.82
N SER A 134 -22.85 -7.97 -5.50
CA SER A 134 -22.05 -8.64 -6.54
C SER A 134 -22.87 -9.63 -7.35
N GLN A 135 -23.83 -10.33 -6.74
CA GLN A 135 -24.74 -11.23 -7.46
C GLN A 135 -25.67 -10.45 -8.37
N THR A 136 -26.32 -9.40 -7.86
CA THR A 136 -27.18 -8.54 -8.66
C THR A 136 -26.42 -7.96 -9.86
N MET A 137 -25.23 -7.39 -9.62
CA MET A 137 -24.41 -6.84 -10.71
C MET A 137 -24.00 -7.90 -11.75
N ARG A 138 -23.66 -9.12 -11.33
CA ARG A 138 -23.34 -10.21 -12.28
C ARG A 138 -24.54 -10.61 -13.13
N GLN A 139 -25.74 -10.63 -12.53
CA GLN A 139 -26.97 -10.95 -13.26
C GLN A 139 -27.28 -9.88 -14.31
N GLU A 140 -27.24 -8.60 -13.93
CA GLU A 140 -27.47 -7.49 -14.84
C GLU A 140 -26.44 -7.46 -15.99
N LEU A 141 -25.15 -7.62 -15.68
CA LEU A 141 -24.10 -7.66 -16.71
C LEU A 141 -24.27 -8.85 -17.65
N SER A 142 -24.65 -10.03 -17.12
CA SER A 142 -24.94 -11.20 -17.95
C SER A 142 -26.16 -11.00 -18.84
N GLN A 143 -27.21 -10.31 -18.39
CA GLN A 143 -28.38 -9.98 -19.21
C GLN A 143 -28.02 -9.01 -20.33
N ALA A 144 -27.06 -8.10 -20.09
CA ALA A 144 -26.49 -7.21 -21.10
C ALA A 144 -25.50 -7.91 -22.05
N GLY A 145 -25.24 -9.21 -21.88
CA GLY A 145 -24.28 -9.96 -22.69
C GLY A 145 -22.80 -9.70 -22.34
N ILE A 146 -22.53 -9.08 -21.20
CA ILE A 146 -21.19 -8.72 -20.73
C ILE A 146 -20.67 -9.80 -19.78
N GLU A 147 -19.58 -10.47 -20.16
CA GLU A 147 -18.87 -11.37 -19.25
C GLU A 147 -18.02 -10.55 -18.27
N ALA A 148 -18.38 -10.61 -16.98
CA ALA A 148 -17.72 -9.81 -15.95
C ALA A 148 -17.46 -10.58 -14.66
N LYS A 149 -16.31 -10.33 -14.04
CA LYS A 149 -15.99 -10.83 -12.70
C LYS A 149 -16.11 -9.70 -11.67
N VAL A 150 -17.12 -9.81 -10.81
CA VAL A 150 -17.39 -8.83 -9.74
C VAL A 150 -16.87 -9.35 -8.40
N PHE A 151 -16.04 -8.58 -7.70
CA PHE A 151 -15.54 -8.92 -6.35
C PHE A 151 -15.52 -7.72 -5.41
N GLY A 152 -15.71 -7.98 -4.12
CA GLY A 152 -15.48 -6.98 -3.08
C GLY A 152 -14.01 -6.66 -2.88
N ARG A 153 -13.66 -5.36 -2.86
CA ARG A 153 -12.32 -4.89 -2.53
C ARG A 153 -12.31 -4.35 -1.09
N PRO A 154 -11.66 -5.03 -0.13
CA PRO A 154 -11.57 -4.51 1.23
C PRO A 154 -10.80 -3.18 1.22
N LYS A 155 -11.34 -2.15 1.87
CA LYS A 155 -10.60 -0.90 2.08
C LYS A 155 -9.47 -1.12 3.09
N HIS A 156 -8.31 -0.56 2.76
CA HIS A 156 -7.11 -0.58 3.59
C HIS A 156 -7.23 0.38 4.76
N ILE A 157 -6.69 0.00 5.92
CA ILE A 157 -6.88 0.71 7.19
C ILE A 157 -6.28 2.11 7.12
N TYR A 158 -5.08 2.23 6.56
CA TYR A 158 -4.40 3.51 6.39
C TYR A 158 -5.17 4.43 5.43
N GLY A 159 -5.76 3.88 4.36
CA GLY A 159 -6.61 4.66 3.45
C GLY A 159 -7.87 5.20 4.12
N ILE A 160 -8.48 4.41 5.02
CA ILE A 160 -9.61 4.86 5.85
C ILE A 160 -9.15 6.00 6.77
N TYR A 161 -8.02 5.84 7.45
CA TYR A 161 -7.44 6.87 8.32
C TYR A 161 -7.21 8.20 7.58
N GLN A 162 -6.57 8.16 6.41
CA GLN A 162 -6.35 9.35 5.58
C GLN A 162 -7.66 9.99 5.11
N LYS A 163 -8.69 9.19 4.84
CA LYS A 163 -10.01 9.69 4.43
C LYS A 163 -10.74 10.37 5.59
N MET A 164 -10.68 9.80 6.79
CA MET A 164 -11.21 10.41 8.01
C MET A 164 -10.59 11.78 8.28
N GLY A 165 -9.25 11.88 8.19
CA GLY A 165 -8.56 13.17 8.39
C GLY A 165 -8.98 14.23 7.38
N ARG A 166 -9.13 13.85 6.10
CA ARG A 166 -9.63 14.76 5.04
C ARG A 166 -11.06 15.22 5.29
N TYR A 167 -11.95 14.32 5.75
CA TYR A 167 -13.34 14.67 6.06
C TYR A 167 -13.45 15.57 7.30
N ALA A 168 -12.67 15.28 8.35
CA ALA A 168 -12.61 16.13 9.54
C ALA A 168 -12.13 17.55 9.19
N ALA A 169 -11.12 17.70 8.33
CA ALA A 169 -10.66 18.99 7.83
C ALA A 169 -11.72 19.75 7.01
N GLN A 170 -12.74 19.04 6.50
CA GLN A 170 -13.87 19.61 5.76
C GLN A 170 -15.13 19.76 6.64
N GLY A 171 -15.02 19.55 7.96
CA GLY A 171 -16.16 19.62 8.89
C GLY A 171 -17.18 18.49 8.73
N LYS A 172 -16.83 17.41 8.00
CA LYS A 172 -17.70 16.26 7.78
C LYS A 172 -17.42 15.18 8.81
N ASP A 173 -18.48 14.66 9.43
CA ASP A 173 -18.35 13.47 10.25
C ASP A 173 -18.15 12.24 9.36
N PHE A 174 -17.25 11.35 9.75
CA PHE A 174 -17.07 10.03 9.12
C PHE A 174 -18.19 9.07 9.58
N GLY A 175 -19.38 9.60 9.86
CA GLY A 175 -20.52 8.88 10.43
C GLY A 175 -20.98 7.72 9.56
N ASP A 176 -20.74 7.79 8.25
CA ASP A 176 -21.31 6.85 7.31
C ASP A 176 -20.33 5.82 6.74
N ILE A 177 -20.59 4.61 7.23
CA ILE A 177 -20.03 3.30 6.87
C ILE A 177 -20.19 2.97 5.39
N HIS A 178 -21.06 3.67 4.67
CA HIS A 178 -21.26 3.54 3.23
C HIS A 178 -19.93 3.66 2.47
N ASP A 179 -18.99 4.40 3.03
CA ASP A 179 -17.65 4.56 2.50
C ASP A 179 -16.69 3.40 2.85
N LEU A 180 -17.15 2.24 3.31
CA LEU A 180 -16.33 1.02 3.48
C LEU A 180 -16.52 0.00 2.35
N PHE A 181 -17.50 0.21 1.48
CA PHE A 181 -17.82 -0.68 0.38
C PHE A 181 -17.07 -0.24 -0.88
N ALA A 182 -16.45 -1.19 -1.58
CA ALA A 182 -15.88 -0.99 -2.91
C ALA A 182 -16.01 -2.31 -3.67
N LEU A 183 -16.55 -2.24 -4.89
CA LEU A 183 -16.60 -3.36 -5.81
C LEU A 183 -15.55 -3.15 -6.90
N ARG A 184 -14.97 -4.26 -7.35
CA ARG A 184 -14.13 -4.31 -8.54
C ARG A 184 -14.84 -5.20 -9.55
N VAL A 185 -15.14 -4.63 -10.71
CA VAL A 185 -15.64 -5.32 -11.88
C VAL A 185 -14.48 -5.46 -12.85
N LEU A 186 -14.24 -6.68 -13.32
CA LEU A 186 -13.26 -6.99 -14.36
C LEU A 186 -14.03 -7.45 -15.58
N VAL A 187 -13.82 -6.78 -16.70
CA VAL A 187 -14.39 -7.09 -18.01
C VAL A 187 -13.24 -7.29 -19.00
N ASP A 188 -13.47 -8.07 -20.05
CA ASP A 188 -12.41 -8.46 -20.98
C ASP A 188 -12.18 -7.43 -22.10
N SER A 189 -13.16 -6.56 -22.37
CA SER A 189 -13.05 -5.55 -23.43
C SER A 189 -13.19 -4.12 -22.89
N ALA A 190 -12.50 -3.17 -23.53
CA ALA A 190 -12.61 -1.75 -23.22
C ALA A 190 -14.02 -1.16 -23.49
N PRO A 191 -14.76 -1.59 -24.55
CA PRO A 191 -16.16 -1.23 -24.74
C PRO A 191 -17.06 -1.59 -23.55
N ASP A 192 -16.84 -2.73 -22.91
CA ASP A 192 -17.64 -3.21 -21.78
C ASP A 192 -17.34 -2.45 -20.46
N MET A 193 -16.34 -1.57 -20.46
CA MET A 193 -15.93 -0.78 -19.30
C MET A 193 -16.64 0.59 -19.21
N LEU A 194 -17.18 1.11 -20.33
CA LEU A 194 -17.75 2.45 -20.48
C LEU A 194 -19.27 2.45 -20.26
#